data_AF-A0A4V6RE48-F1
#
_entry.id   AF-A0A4V6RE48-F1
#
_cell.length_a   1.000
_cell.length_b   1.000
_cell.length_c   1.000
_cell.angle_alpha   90.00
_cell.angle_beta   90.00
_cell.angle_gamma   90.00
#
_symmetry.space_group_name_H-M   'P 1'
#
loop_
_entity.id
_entity.type
_entity.pdbx_description
1 polymer ?
#
loop_
_entity_poly.entity_id
_entity_poly.type
_entity_poly.pdbx_seq_one_letter_code
_entity_poly.pdbx_strand_id
1 'polypeptide(L)'
;MKKTKQPFYRNKVAMILRTFSLGNVIMAFATFLRGVYLYMSLGWMLGAYSTLYIIFVPFIIATTEVLHTKAVEYGSKLFEQKQ
;
A
#
# COMPACT_ATOMS: atom_id res chain seq x y z
N MET A 1 5.03 16.03 28.99
CA MET A 1 4.58 16.82 27.81
C MET A 1 3.83 15.89 26.85
N LYS A 2 2.58 16.22 26.50
CA LYS A 2 1.81 15.49 25.48
C LYS A 2 2.50 15.73 24.13
N LYS A 3 3.14 14.70 23.57
CA LYS A 3 3.65 14.73 22.19
C LYS A 3 2.46 14.83 21.24
N THR A 4 2.20 16.03 20.74
CA THR A 4 1.13 16.27 19.78
C THR A 4 1.58 15.72 18.43
N LYS A 5 1.28 14.44 18.16
CA LYS A 5 1.58 13.83 16.86
C LYS A 5 0.91 14.66 15.77
N GLN A 6 1.67 15.02 14.74
CA GLN A 6 1.12 15.73 13.61
C GLN A 6 0.08 14.81 12.95
N PRO A 7 -1.15 15.27 12.72
CA PRO A 7 -2.13 14.47 12.01
C PRO A 7 -1.60 14.07 10.63
N PHE A 8 -1.66 12.77 10.30
CA PHE A 8 -1.03 12.20 9.10
C PHE A 8 -1.48 12.87 7.79
N TYR A 9 -2.69 13.44 7.75
CA TYR A 9 -3.22 14.18 6.60
C TYR A 9 -2.50 15.52 6.33
N ARG A 10 -1.73 16.05 7.30
CA ARG A 10 -0.85 17.22 7.05
C ARG A 10 0.47 16.84 6.40
N ASN A 11 0.88 15.57 6.49
CA ASN A 11 2.08 15.08 5.82
C ASN A 11 1.71 14.53 4.43
N LYS A 12 1.99 15.31 3.38
CA LYS A 12 1.70 14.96 1.98
C LYS A 12 2.29 13.59 1.59
N VAL A 13 3.50 13.28 2.09
CA VAL A 13 4.18 12.00 1.80
C VAL A 13 3.42 10.83 2.43
N ALA A 14 3.01 10.96 3.68
CA ALA A 14 2.22 9.94 4.36
C ALA A 14 0.86 9.72 3.68
N MET A 15 0.20 10.79 3.24
CA MET A 15 -1.05 10.70 2.50
C MET A 15 -0.88 9.96 1.17
N ILE A 16 0.15 10.30 0.38
CA ILE A 16 0.47 9.61 -0.89
C ILE A 16 0.74 8.11 -0.65
N LEU A 17 1.53 7.76 0.36
CA LEU A 17 1.81 6.36 0.72
C LEU A 17 0.51 5.60 1.09
N ARG A 18 -0.43 6.26 1.76
CA ARG A 18 -1.71 5.65 2.13
C ARG A 18 -2.62 5.42 0.91
N THR A 19 -2.71 6.41 0.03
CA THR A 19 -3.43 6.28 -1.24
C THR A 19 -2.81 5.21 -2.14
N PHE A 20 -1.47 5.13 -2.17
CA PHE A 20 -0.74 4.11 -2.92
C PHE A 20 -0.99 2.70 -2.38
N SER A 21 -1.01 2.53 -1.05
CA SER A 21 -1.38 1.26 -0.42
C SER A 21 -2.80 0.82 -0.80
N LEU A 22 -3.80 1.71 -0.66
CA LEU A 22 -5.19 1.43 -1.06
C LEU A 22 -5.33 1.12 -2.55
N GLY A 23 -4.62 1.87 -3.41
CA GLY A 23 -4.59 1.63 -4.85
C GLY A 23 -4.04 0.24 -5.20
N ASN A 24 -2.97 -0.20 -4.51
CA ASN A 24 -2.42 -1.53 -4.71
C ASN A 24 -3.38 -2.64 -4.26
N VAL A 25 -4.16 -2.44 -3.20
CA VAL A 25 -5.20 -3.40 -2.77
C VAL A 25 -6.28 -3.55 -3.86
N ILE A 26 -6.78 -2.44 -4.41
CA ILE A 26 -7.80 -2.47 -5.47
C ILE A 26 -7.23 -3.14 -6.73
N MET A 27 -6.01 -2.78 -7.13
CA MET A 27 -5.34 -3.35 -8.29
C MET A 27 -5.11 -4.85 -8.12
N ALA A 28 -4.75 -5.30 -6.93
CA ALA A 28 -4.61 -6.72 -6.62
C ALA A 28 -5.93 -7.48 -6.73
N PHE A 29 -7.03 -6.90 -6.23
CA PHE A 29 -8.35 -7.50 -6.34
C PHE A 29 -8.81 -7.61 -7.81
N ALA A 30 -8.58 -6.57 -8.60
CA ALA A 30 -8.87 -6.60 -10.04
C ALA A 30 -8.03 -7.66 -10.78
N THR A 31 -6.73 -7.76 -10.46
CA THR A 31 -5.85 -8.79 -11.04
C THR A 31 -6.24 -10.19 -10.61
N PHE A 32 -6.67 -10.38 -9.35
CA PHE A 32 -7.21 -11.65 -8.86
C PHE A 32 -8.46 -12.07 -9.64
N LEU A 33 -9.45 -11.18 -9.76
CA LEU A 33 -10.67 -11.45 -10.52
C LEU A 33 -10.38 -11.74 -11.99
N ARG A 34 -9.46 -11.00 -12.61
CA ARG A 34 -9.00 -11.25 -13.98
C ARG A 34 -8.30 -12.60 -14.11
N GLY A 35 -7.49 -12.97 -13.13
CA GLY A 35 -6.83 -14.27 -13.04
C GLY A 35 -7.83 -15.43 -12.97
N VAL A 36 -8.83 -15.30 -12.10
CA VAL A 36 -9.93 -16.26 -11.95
C VAL A 36 -10.76 -16.37 -13.24
N TYR A 37 -11.05 -15.24 -13.91
CA TYR A 37 -11.75 -15.23 -15.20
C TYR A 37 -10.96 -15.93 -16.31
N LEU A 38 -9.67 -15.63 -16.44
CA LEU A 38 -8.79 -16.27 -17.43
C LEU A 38 -8.60 -17.76 -17.13
N TYR A 39 -8.51 -18.13 -15.86
CA TYR A 39 -8.47 -19.52 -15.42
C TYR A 39 -9.72 -20.29 -15.87
N MET A 40 -10.92 -19.72 -15.61
CA MET A 40 -12.19 -20.34 -16.01
C MET A 40 -12.36 -20.42 -17.52
N SER A 41 -11.83 -19.45 -18.27
CA SER A 41 -12.08 -19.32 -19.71
C SER A 41 -11.04 -20.03 -20.59
N LEU A 42 -9.77 -20.05 -20.16
CA LEU A 42 -8.62 -20.45 -21.00
C LEU A 42 -7.70 -21.48 -20.31
N GLY A 43 -8.02 -21.90 -19.08
CA GLY A 43 -7.26 -22.90 -18.33
C GLY A 43 -5.99 -22.36 -17.66
N TRP A 44 -5.19 -23.28 -17.09
CA TRP A 44 -4.08 -23.01 -16.16
C TRP A 44 -2.98 -22.07 -16.70
N MET A 45 -2.73 -22.06 -18.02
CA MET A 45 -1.55 -21.43 -18.61
C MET A 45 -1.52 -19.90 -18.46
N LEU A 46 -2.69 -19.24 -18.47
CA LEU A 46 -2.81 -17.79 -18.29
C LEU A 46 -3.09 -17.36 -16.84
N GLY A 47 -3.58 -18.28 -16.01
CA GLY A 47 -3.79 -18.05 -14.57
C GLY A 47 -2.48 -17.84 -13.81
N ALA A 48 -1.40 -18.54 -14.19
CA ALA A 48 -0.13 -18.52 -13.47
C ALA A 48 0.52 -17.13 -13.31
N TYR A 49 0.42 -16.26 -14.33
CA TYR A 49 0.94 -14.88 -14.26
C TYR A 49 0.17 -14.03 -13.24
N SER A 50 -1.15 -14.25 -13.10
CA SER A 50 -1.95 -13.56 -12.08
C SER A 50 -1.63 -14.05 -10.67
N THR A 51 -1.24 -15.32 -10.52
CA THR A 51 -0.83 -15.92 -9.24
C THR A 51 0.47 -15.31 -8.71
N LEU A 52 1.44 -15.02 -9.59
CA LEU A 52 2.67 -14.33 -9.18
C LEU A 52 2.37 -12.93 -8.61
N TYR A 53 1.47 -12.17 -9.24
CA TYR A 53 1.09 -10.85 -8.77
C TYR A 53 0.44 -10.89 -7.38
N ILE A 54 -0.39 -11.89 -7.11
CA ILE A 54 -1.03 -12.11 -5.78
C ILE A 54 0.01 -12.38 -4.69
N ILE A 55 1.13 -13.03 -5.02
CA ILE A 55 2.21 -13.31 -4.06
C ILE A 55 3.01 -12.04 -3.73
N PHE A 56 3.25 -11.17 -4.71
CA PHE A 56 4.07 -9.95 -4.52
C PHE A 56 3.31 -8.77 -3.89
N VAL A 57 2.00 -8.65 -4.14
CA VAL A 57 1.17 -7.55 -3.60
C VAL A 57 1.26 -7.41 -2.07
N PRO A 58 1.15 -8.48 -1.26
CA PRO A 58 1.25 -8.38 0.20
C PRO A 58 2.57 -7.76 0.66
N PHE A 59 3.69 -8.09 -0.01
CA PHE A 59 5.01 -7.52 0.29
C PHE A 59 5.07 -6.02 -0.05
N ILE A 60 4.46 -5.61 -1.16
CA ILE A 60 4.40 -4.20 -1.58
C ILE A 60 3.56 -3.40 -0.57
N ILE A 61 2.40 -3.92 -0.16
CA ILE A 61 1.53 -3.28 0.84
C ILE A 61 2.26 -3.14 2.18
N ALA A 62 2.85 -4.24 2.68
CA ALA A 62 3.57 -4.24 3.95
C ALA A 62 4.74 -3.24 3.96
N THR A 63 5.52 -3.21 2.86
CA THR A 63 6.62 -2.24 2.71
C THR A 63 6.09 -0.80 2.70
N THR A 64 4.97 -0.56 2.02
CA THR A 64 4.32 0.75 1.95
C THR A 64 3.79 1.21 3.32
N GLU A 65 3.25 0.30 4.13
CA GLU A 65 2.79 0.61 5.50
C GLU A 65 3.95 0.91 6.46
N VAL A 66 5.06 0.18 6.35
CA VAL A 66 6.29 0.48 7.10
C VAL A 66 6.82 1.87 6.72
N LEU A 67 6.89 2.17 5.42
CA LEU A 67 7.28 3.49 4.92
C LEU A 67 6.31 4.59 5.38
N HIS A 68 5.01 4.35 5.36
CA HIS A 68 3.99 5.28 5.86
C HIS A 68 4.22 5.60 7.34
N THR A 69 4.44 4.58 8.17
CA THR A 69 4.70 4.74 9.60
C THR A 69 5.96 5.58 9.83
N LYS A 70 7.04 5.29 9.10
CA LYS A 70 8.29 6.06 9.18
C LYS A 70 8.12 7.51 8.71
N ALA A 71 7.35 7.74 7.64
CA ALA A 71 7.05 9.08 7.15
C ALA A 71 6.25 9.89 8.19
N VAL A 72 5.28 9.28 8.86
CA VAL A 72 4.50 9.93 9.94
C VAL A 72 5.38 10.24 11.16
N GLU A 73 6.24 9.30 11.58
CA GLU A 73 7.20 9.52 12.67
C GLU A 73 8.17 10.66 12.36
N TYR A 74 8.74 10.67 11.15
CA TYR A 74 9.69 11.70 10.72
C TYR A 74 9.01 13.08 10.61
N GLY A 75 7.83 13.15 10.01
CA GLY A 75 7.04 14.39 9.93
C GLY A 75 6.67 14.92 11.31
N SER A 76 6.31 14.04 12.25
CA SER A 76 6.00 14.43 13.64
C SER A 76 7.23 14.98 14.38
N LYS A 77 8.42 14.38 14.19
CA LYS A 77 9.67 14.89 14.77
C LYS A 77 10.05 16.28 14.22
N LEU A 78 9.91 16.48 12.92
CA LEU A 78 10.13 17.80 12.28
C LEU A 78 9.14 18.86 12.75
N PHE A 79 7.89 18.46 13.01
CA PHE A 79 6.86 19.35 13.54
C PHE A 79 7.16 19.75 14.99
N GLU A 80 7.56 18.80 15.85
CA GLU A 80 7.98 19.06 17.24
C GLU A 80 9.24 19.93 17.33
N GLN A 81 10.15 19.89 16.34
CA GLN A 81 11.34 20.76 16.30
C GLN A 81 11.06 22.19 15.80
N LYS A 82 9.93 22.41 15.10
CA LYS A 82 9.53 23.73 14.59
C LYS A 82 8.60 24.49 15.56
N GLN A 83 8.17 23.85 16.63
CA GLN A 83 7.26 24.39 17.64
C GLN A 83 8.05 24.83 18.87
#